data_AF-A0A7R9N099-F1
#
_entry.id   AF-A0A7R9N099-F1
#
_cell.length_a   1.000
_cell.length_b   1.000
_cell.length_c   1.000
_cell.angle_alpha   90.00
_cell.angle_beta   90.00
_cell.angle_gamma   90.00
#
_symmetry.space_group_name_H-M   'P 1'
#
loop_
_entity.id
_entity.type
_entity.pdbx_description
1 polymer ?
#
loop_
_entity_poly.entity_id
_entity_poly.type
_entity_poly.pdbx_seq_one_letter_code
_entity_poly.pdbx_strand_id
1 'polypeptide(L)' 'MLMVREIVEELKVFERNKVSFEVKILGIATCIQMSSLGRTARILSLASSGL' A
#
# COMPACT_ATOMS: atom_id res chain seq x y z
N MET A 1 6.82 9.13 -10.30
CA MET A 1 6.62 7.92 -9.47
C MET A 1 7.16 8.27 -8.10
N LEU A 2 6.30 8.56 -7.13
CA LEU A 2 6.75 8.92 -5.78
C LEU A 2 7.31 7.68 -5.09
N MET A 3 8.47 7.80 -4.46
CA MET A 3 9.01 6.76 -3.61
C MET A 3 8.15 6.64 -2.34
N VAL A 4 7.99 5.42 -1.81
CA VAL A 4 7.20 5.17 -0.58
C VAL A 4 7.63 6.08 0.58
N ARG A 5 8.92 6.43 0.63
CA ARG A 5 9.49 7.37 1.60
C ARG A 5 8.88 8.77 1.51
N GLU A 6 8.73 9.31 0.30
CA GLU A 6 8.14 10.63 0.06
C GLU A 6 6.65 10.62 0.44
N ILE A 7 5.95 9.53 0.13
CA ILE A 7 4.54 9.34 0.51
C ILE A 7 4.36 9.36 2.04
N VAL A 8 5.25 8.72 2.79
CA VAL A 8 5.19 8.70 4.27
C VAL A 8 5.44 10.10 4.85
N GLU A 9 6.38 10.85 4.28
CA GLU A 9 6.70 12.22 4.72
C GLU A 9 5.54 13.19 4.40
N GLU A 10 4.96 13.11 3.21
CA GLU A 10 3.90 14.01 2.75
C GLU A 10 2.56 13.75 3.44
N LEU A 11 2.19 12.48 3.61
CA LEU A 11 0.92 12.12 4.25
C LEU A 11 0.92 12.35 5.77
N LYS A 12 2.09 12.66 6.38
CA LYS A 12 2.27 12.81 7.82
C LYS A 12 1.64 11.66 8.63
N VAL A 13 1.53 10.48 8.01
CA VAL A 13 0.89 9.34 8.67
C VAL A 13 1.76 8.96 9.85
N PHE A 14 1.11 8.66 10.98
CA PHE A 14 1.80 8.26 12.21
C PHE A 14 2.64 9.36 12.88
N GLU A 15 2.42 10.65 12.60
CA GLU A 15 3.09 11.78 13.29
C GLU A 15 2.92 11.70 14.83
N ARG A 16 1.76 11.21 15.29
CA ARG A 16 1.44 11.03 16.72
C ARG A 16 1.86 9.67 17.29
N ASN A 17 2.37 8.77 16.46
CA ASN A 17 2.69 7.41 16.87
C ASN A 17 4.20 7.29 17.10
N LYS A 18 4.63 6.71 18.24
CA LYS A 18 6.06 6.49 18.58
C LYS A 18 6.72 5.38 17.76
N VAL A 19 6.22 5.10 16.57
CA VAL A 19 6.70 4.04 15.69
C VAL A 19 7.84 4.56 14.82
N SER A 20 8.87 3.75 14.60
CA SER A 20 10.03 4.13 13.79
C SER A 20 9.64 4.40 12.34
N PHE A 21 10.41 5.25 11.68
CA PHE A 21 10.14 5.66 10.30
C PHE A 21 10.13 4.48 9.32
N GLU A 22 11.02 3.50 9.50
CA GLU A 22 11.11 2.30 8.68
C GLU A 22 9.86 1.41 8.77
N VAL A 23 9.28 1.29 9.96
CA VAL A 23 8.04 0.53 10.16
C VAL A 23 6.86 1.22 9.45
N LYS A 24 6.85 2.56 9.41
CA LYS A 24 5.84 3.33 8.65
C LYS A 24 5.98 3.08 7.15
N ILE A 25 7.21 3.10 6.63
CA ILE A 25 7.52 2.76 5.22
C ILE A 25 7.02 1.34 4.92
N LEU A 26 7.35 0.37 5.77
CA LEU A 26 6.93 -1.02 5.58
C LEU A 26 5.40 -1.17 5.55
N GLY A 27 4.68 -0.50 6.46
CA GLY A 27 3.22 -0.53 6.50
C GLY A 27 2.57 0.05 5.24
N ILE A 28 3.05 1.20 4.76
CA ILE A 28 2.54 1.82 3.53
C ILE A 28 2.89 0.98 2.30
N ALA A 29 4.15 0.50 2.18
CA ALA A 29 4.56 -0.37 1.10
C ALA A 29 3.70 -1.65 1.04
N THR A 30 3.38 -2.21 2.21
CA THR A 30 2.53 -3.40 2.33
C THR A 30 1.09 -3.09 1.92
N CYS A 31 0.53 -1.95 2.31
CA CYS A 31 -0.80 -1.51 1.91
C CYS A 31 -0.90 -1.32 0.38
N ILE A 32 0.09 -0.67 -0.24
CA ILE A 32 0.17 -0.48 -1.69
C ILE A 32 0.30 -1.83 -2.42
N GLN A 33 1.16 -2.72 -1.93
CA GLN A 33 1.32 -4.06 -2.51
C GLN A 33 0.04 -4.89 -2.39
N MET A 34 -0.60 -4.92 -1.22
CA MET A 34 -1.85 -5.66 -1.01
C MET A 34 -2.99 -5.11 -1.87
N SER A 35 -3.12 -3.79 -2.02
CA SER A 35 -4.16 -3.19 -2.86
C SER A 35 -3.94 -3.49 -4.34
N SER A 36 -2.68 -3.54 -4.80
CA SER A 36 -2.34 -4.04 -6.13
C SER A 36 -2.70 -5.52 -6.29
N LEU A 37 -2.33 -6.35 -5.32
CA LEU A 37 -2.62 -7.78 -5.33
C LEU A 37 -4.14 -8.05 -5.34
N GLY A 38 -4.91 -7.31 -4.53
CA GLY A 38 -6.36 -7.41 -4.47
C GLY A 38 -7.04 -7.00 -5.78
N ARG A 39 -6.52 -5.97 -6.46
CA ARG A 39 -6.98 -5.60 -7.82
C ARG A 39 -6.71 -6.72 -8.82
N THR A 40 -5.51 -7.27 -8.83
CA THR A 40 -5.17 -8.40 -9.71
C THR A 40 -6.04 -9.62 -9.43
N ALA A 41 -6.23 -9.98 -8.16
CA ALA A 41 -7.11 -11.06 -7.76
C ALA A 41 -8.56 -10.83 -8.22
N ARG A 42 -9.06 -9.59 -8.12
CA ARG A 42 -10.40 -9.24 -8.63
C ARG A 42 -10.49 -9.38 -10.15
N ILE A 43 -9.48 -8.92 -10.89
CA ILE A 43 -9.44 -9.04 -12.35
C ILE A 43 -9.41 -10.52 -12.77
N LEU A 44 -8.57 -11.33 -12.12
CA LEU A 44 -8.51 -12.78 -12.37
C LEU A 44 -9.83 -13.47 -12.02
N SER A 45 -10.47 -13.07 -10.92
CA SER A 45 -11.77 -13.59 -10.52
C SER A 45 -12.84 -13.27 -11.57
N LEU A 46 -12.89 -12.03 -12.07
CA LEU A 46 -13.79 -11.62 -13.15
C LEU A 46 -13.51 -12.41 -14.44
N ALA A 47 -12.23 -12.53 -14.83
CA ALA A 47 -11.84 -13.30 -16.00
C ALA A 47 -12.21 -14.79 -15.90
N SER A 48 -12.15 -15.37 -14.70
CA SER A 48 -12.54 -16.77 -14.45
C SER A 48 -14.04 -17.00 -14.36
N SER A 49 -14.85 -15.96 -14.12
CA SER A 49 -16.31 -16.06 -13.98
C SER A 49 -17.07 -15.88 -15.29
N GLY A 50 -16.37 -15.71 -16.42
CA GLY A 50 -16.97 -15.77 -17.76
C GLY A 50 -17.91 -14.61 -18.11
N LEU A 51 -17.74 -13.45 -17.46
CA LEU A 51 -18.41 -12.19 -17.82
C LEU A 51 -17.63 -11.44 -18.90
#